data_AF-A0A1V5QLU5-F1
#
_entry.id   AF-A0A1V5QLU5-F1
#
_cell.length_a   1.000
_cell.length_b   1.000
_cell.length_c   1.000
_cell.angle_alpha   90.00
_cell.angle_beta   90.00
_cell.angle_gamma   90.00
#
_symmetry.space_group_name_H-M   'P 1'
#
loop_
_entity.id
_entity.type
_entity.pdbx_description
1 polymer ?
#
loop_
_entity_poly.entity_id
_entity_poly.type
_entity_poly.pdbx_seq_one_letter_code
_entity_poly.pdbx_strand_id
1 'polypeptide(L)'
;MFVRKTILLRLGTRDFRWTQVLGIFLGIITVLMLVQSSAVMFDSWQVVRDFNKCVEFSGINELSSLVGTDQLLAQMRFMDCKDSLYQITGAQIPAMQRSITSRQIVTALVEPVVGFFFWAALFLFALFLIFNEEVVIPIEEIEQVARPFRKKK
;
A
#
# COMPACT_ATOMS: atom_id res chain seq x y z
N MET A 1 -59.87 5.26 -13.03
CA MET A 1 -58.87 5.92 -13.90
C MET A 1 -57.64 6.18 -13.02
N PHE A 2 -56.60 5.33 -13.11
CA PHE A 2 -55.43 5.39 -12.22
C PHE A 2 -54.46 6.48 -12.72
N VAL A 3 -54.35 7.58 -11.97
CA VAL A 3 -53.33 8.60 -12.20
C VAL A 3 -51.99 8.03 -11.73
N ARG A 4 -51.22 7.49 -12.67
CA ARG A 4 -49.86 7.00 -12.44
C ARG A 4 -48.96 8.21 -12.21
N LYS A 5 -48.73 8.57 -10.95
CA LYS A 5 -47.75 9.59 -10.56
C LYS A 5 -46.36 9.05 -10.88
N THR A 6 -45.82 9.43 -12.03
CA THR A 6 -44.38 9.32 -12.30
C THR A 6 -43.66 10.29 -11.39
N ILE A 7 -43.07 9.75 -10.32
CA ILE A 7 -42.12 10.47 -9.47
C ILE A 7 -40.90 10.74 -10.35
N LEU A 8 -40.88 11.91 -10.97
CA LEU A 8 -39.71 12.46 -11.65
C LEU A 8 -38.72 12.86 -10.55
N LEU A 9 -37.83 11.92 -10.20
CA LEU A 9 -36.68 12.16 -9.36
C LEU A 9 -35.81 13.23 -10.04
N ARG A 10 -36.07 14.50 -9.68
CA ARG A 10 -35.28 15.66 -10.08
C ARG A 10 -33.98 15.65 -9.28
N LEU A 11 -33.08 14.71 -9.58
CA LEU A 11 -31.68 14.69 -9.12
C LEU A 11 -30.89 15.67 -9.99
N GLY A 12 -31.10 16.97 -9.79
CA GLY A 12 -30.34 17.97 -10.53
C GLY A 12 -30.79 19.36 -10.13
N THR A 13 -29.92 20.03 -9.37
CA THR A 13 -29.84 21.49 -9.06
C THR A 13 -29.22 21.78 -7.68
N ARG A 14 -28.53 20.82 -7.06
CA ARG A 14 -27.70 21.11 -5.86
C ARG A 14 -26.31 20.63 -6.16
N ASP A 15 -25.37 21.57 -6.18
CA ASP A 15 -23.94 21.39 -6.49
C ASP A 15 -23.44 20.04 -5.95
N PHE A 16 -23.36 19.06 -6.85
CA PHE A 16 -22.89 17.74 -6.47
C PHE A 16 -21.40 17.88 -6.22
N ARG A 17 -21.00 17.92 -4.94
CA ARG A 17 -19.62 18.13 -4.49
C ARG A 17 -18.79 16.87 -4.78
N TRP A 18 -18.47 16.65 -6.06
CA TRP A 18 -17.66 15.54 -6.55
C TRP A 18 -16.32 15.43 -5.83
N THR A 19 -15.75 16.56 -5.41
CA THR A 19 -14.49 16.65 -4.66
C THR A 19 -14.59 16.03 -3.27
N GLN A 20 -15.70 16.21 -2.55
CA GLN A 20 -15.91 15.59 -1.23
C GLN A 20 -16.10 14.07 -1.35
N VAL A 21 -16.86 13.60 -2.35
CA VAL A 21 -17.05 12.16 -2.60
C VAL A 21 -15.73 11.49 -2.95
N LEU A 22 -14.94 12.11 -3.82
CA LEU A 22 -13.59 11.65 -4.17
C LEU A 22 -12.68 11.61 -2.93
N GLY A 23 -12.72 12.66 -2.11
CA GLY A 23 -11.95 12.74 -0.86
C GLY A 23 -12.28 11.61 0.11
N ILE A 24 -13.57 11.30 0.33
CA ILE A 24 -14.00 10.18 1.19
C ILE A 24 -13.49 8.84 0.64
N PHE A 25 -13.64 8.61 -0.66
CA PHE A 25 -13.16 7.39 -1.30
C PHE A 25 -11.65 7.22 -1.16
N LEU A 26 -10.88 8.28 -1.43
CA LEU A 26 -9.43 8.29 -1.25
C LEU A 26 -9.05 8.08 0.23
N GLY A 27 -9.80 8.68 1.15
CA GLY A 27 -9.61 8.51 2.59
C GLY A 27 -9.75 7.07 3.04
N ILE A 28 -10.77 6.35 2.57
CA ILE A 28 -10.97 4.93 2.90
C ILE A 28 -9.80 4.08 2.36
N ILE A 29 -9.41 4.28 1.09
CA ILE A 29 -8.29 3.54 0.49
C ILE A 29 -6.99 3.79 1.25
N THR A 30 -6.69 5.05 1.54
CA THR A 30 -5.45 5.42 2.24
C THR A 30 -5.39 4.86 3.66
N VAL A 31 -6.52 4.81 4.38
CA VAL A 31 -6.59 4.15 5.69
C VAL A 31 -6.30 2.65 5.59
N LEU A 32 -6.90 1.95 4.62
CA LEU A 32 -6.63 0.53 4.42
C LEU A 32 -5.15 0.28 4.08
N MET A 33 -4.58 1.10 3.20
CA MET A 33 -3.18 1.00 2.81
C MET A 33 -2.22 1.37 3.96
N LEU A 34 -2.59 2.29 4.84
CA LEU A 34 -1.82 2.62 6.04
C LEU A 34 -1.75 1.43 7.00
N VAL A 35 -2.88 0.74 7.22
CA VAL A 35 -2.92 -0.47 8.04
C VAL A 35 -2.02 -1.54 7.43
N GLN A 36 -2.15 -1.79 6.13
CA GLN A 36 -1.30 -2.74 5.41
C GLN A 36 0.19 -2.38 5.52
N SER A 37 0.55 -1.11 5.28
CA SER A 37 1.94 -0.65 5.34
C SER A 37 2.51 -0.75 6.74
N SER A 38 1.71 -0.49 7.77
CA SER A 38 2.13 -0.68 9.16
C SER A 38 2.43 -2.14 9.47
N ALA A 39 1.62 -3.08 8.98
CA ALA A 39 1.86 -4.51 9.13
C ALA A 39 3.18 -4.94 8.47
N VAL A 40 3.40 -4.54 7.22
CA VAL A 40 4.65 -4.83 6.49
C VAL A 40 5.87 -4.23 7.19
N MET A 41 5.76 -3.02 7.75
CA MET A 41 6.84 -2.39 8.52
C MET A 41 7.17 -3.19 9.79
N PHE A 42 6.16 -3.65 10.53
CA PHE A 42 6.36 -4.47 11.71
C PHE A 42 6.97 -5.84 11.38
N ASP A 43 6.49 -6.50 10.32
CA ASP A 43 7.04 -7.79 9.88
C ASP A 43 8.49 -7.65 9.45
N SER A 44 8.81 -6.61 8.67
CA SER A 44 10.18 -6.30 8.24
C SER A 44 11.11 -6.08 9.44
N TRP A 45 10.64 -5.34 10.45
CA TRP A 45 11.42 -5.11 11.67
C TRP A 45 11.68 -6.39 12.46
N GLN A 46 10.66 -7.25 12.61
CA GLN A 46 10.79 -8.52 13.31
C GLN A 46 11.78 -9.45 12.60
N VAL A 47 11.66 -9.59 11.28
CA VAL A 47 12.52 -10.44 10.46
C VAL A 47 13.98 -9.99 10.53
N VAL A 48 14.24 -8.69 10.42
CA VAL A 48 15.60 -8.14 10.53
C VAL A 48 16.18 -8.40 11.93
N ARG A 49 15.39 -8.23 12.99
CA ARG A 49 15.83 -8.50 14.36
C ARG A 49 16.12 -9.99 14.58
N ASP A 50 15.26 -10.86 14.06
CA ASP A 50 15.31 -12.30 14.31
C ASP A 50 16.25 -13.03 13.34
N PHE A 51 16.73 -12.37 12.28
CA PHE A 51 17.72 -12.91 11.35
C PHE A 51 19.00 -13.38 12.07
N ASN A 52 19.54 -12.58 13.00
CA ASN A 52 20.77 -12.96 13.72
C ASN A 52 20.58 -14.27 14.50
N LYS A 53 19.39 -14.46 15.10
CA LYS A 53 19.04 -15.72 15.78
C LYS A 53 18.89 -16.86 14.77
N CYS A 54 18.24 -16.61 13.63
CA CYS A 54 18.09 -17.61 12.56
C CYS A 54 19.46 -18.11 12.06
N VAL A 55 20.41 -17.20 11.85
CA VAL A 55 21.79 -17.53 11.46
C VAL A 55 22.52 -18.30 12.55
N GLU A 56 22.34 -17.95 13.82
CA GLU A 56 22.92 -18.68 14.95
C GLU A 56 22.38 -20.13 15.02
N PHE A 57 21.06 -20.31 14.89
CA PHE A 57 20.41 -21.63 14.87
C PHE A 57 20.72 -22.47 13.63
N SER A 58 21.14 -21.84 12.53
CA SER A 58 21.54 -22.57 11.32
C SER A 58 22.84 -23.37 11.51
N GLY A 59 23.66 -23.06 12.52
CA GLY A 59 24.93 -23.77 12.76
C GLY A 59 26.04 -23.42 11.77
N ILE A 60 25.82 -22.46 10.86
CA ILE A 60 26.82 -22.02 9.87
C ILE A 60 28.09 -21.42 10.51
N ASN A 61 28.01 -20.98 11.76
CA ASN A 61 29.18 -20.51 12.49
C ASN A 61 30.19 -21.64 12.77
N GLU A 62 29.71 -22.87 12.87
CA GLU A 62 30.50 -24.09 13.12
C GLU A 62 30.77 -24.88 11.85
N LEU A 63 30.52 -24.34 10.66
CA LEU A 63 30.63 -25.05 9.38
C LEU A 63 31.99 -25.75 9.15
N SER A 64 33.06 -25.30 9.82
CA SER A 64 34.39 -25.90 9.79
C SER A 64 34.55 -27.19 10.59
N SER A 65 33.65 -27.50 11.54
CA SER A 65 33.67 -28.72 12.35
C SER A 65 32.68 -29.79 11.88
N LEU A 66 31.75 -29.44 11.00
CA LEU A 66 30.73 -30.35 10.47
C LEU A 66 31.26 -31.09 9.22
N VAL A 67 31.03 -32.40 9.14
CA VAL A 67 31.43 -33.24 8.00
C VAL A 67 30.20 -33.82 7.31
N GLY A 68 30.12 -33.68 5.99
CA GLY A 68 29.14 -34.39 5.16
C GLY A 68 27.71 -33.82 5.27
N THR A 69 26.78 -34.60 5.81
CA THR A 69 25.32 -34.33 5.76
C THR A 69 24.90 -33.11 6.59
N ASP A 70 25.57 -32.87 7.71
CA ASP A 70 25.18 -31.79 8.62
C ASP A 70 25.59 -30.41 8.08
N GLN A 71 26.65 -30.37 7.25
CA GLN A 71 27.06 -29.18 6.52
C GLN A 71 26.00 -28.75 5.49
N LEU A 72 25.41 -29.73 4.78
CA LEU A 72 24.34 -29.48 3.82
C LEU A 72 23.07 -28.99 4.52
N LEU A 73 22.73 -29.58 5.68
CA LEU A 73 21.57 -29.17 6.47
C LEU A 73 21.71 -27.74 7.01
N ALA A 74 22.90 -27.38 7.53
CA ALA A 74 23.21 -26.03 7.99
C ALA A 74 23.11 -25.00 6.85
N GLN A 75 23.61 -25.36 5.66
CA GLN A 75 23.52 -24.50 4.48
C GLN A 75 22.07 -24.30 4.02
N MET A 76 21.24 -25.34 4.00
CA MET A 76 19.81 -25.21 3.64
C MET A 76 19.08 -24.28 4.60
N ARG A 77 19.26 -24.45 5.92
CA ARG A 77 18.65 -23.57 6.93
C ARG A 77 19.09 -22.12 6.79
N PHE A 78 20.37 -21.89 6.48
CA PHE A 78 20.87 -20.55 6.23
C PHE A 78 20.24 -19.92 4.97
N MET A 79 20.06 -20.70 3.91
CA MET A 79 19.38 -20.23 2.70
C MET A 79 17.91 -19.90 2.98
N ASP A 80 17.21 -20.68 3.80
CA ASP A 80 15.83 -20.37 4.22
C ASP A 80 15.76 -19.04 5.00
N CYS A 81 16.69 -18.80 5.93
CA CYS A 81 16.78 -17.53 6.67
C CYS A 81 17.01 -16.34 5.72
N LYS A 82 17.87 -16.53 4.72
CA LYS A 82 18.20 -15.51 3.72
C LYS A 82 17.02 -15.24 2.78
N ASP A 83 16.33 -16.28 2.32
CA ASP A 83 15.18 -16.14 1.43
C ASP A 83 14.02 -15.44 2.13
N SER A 84 13.77 -15.77 3.41
CA SER A 84 12.76 -15.07 4.22
C SER A 84 13.07 -13.58 4.35
N LEU A 85 14.33 -13.22 4.60
CA LEU A 85 14.75 -11.83 4.66
C LEU A 85 14.57 -11.13 3.31
N TYR A 86 14.98 -11.77 2.21
CA TYR A 86 14.88 -11.20 0.87
C TYR A 86 13.43 -10.99 0.43
N GLN A 87 12.54 -11.94 0.69
CA GLN A 87 11.13 -11.84 0.32
C GLN A 87 10.42 -10.67 1.00
N ILE A 88 10.80 -10.37 2.25
CA ILE A 88 10.13 -9.35 3.05
C ILE A 88 10.77 -7.97 2.88
N THR A 89 12.10 -7.91 2.77
CA THR A 89 12.84 -6.64 2.77
C THR A 89 13.47 -6.26 1.43
N GLY A 90 13.48 -7.17 0.44
CA GLY A 90 14.19 -7.00 -0.83
C GLY A 90 15.73 -6.98 -0.69
N ALA A 91 16.27 -7.09 0.54
CA ALA A 91 17.69 -6.95 0.78
C ALA A 91 18.45 -8.24 0.43
N GLN A 92 19.44 -8.13 -0.47
CA GLN A 92 20.32 -9.23 -0.81
C GLN A 92 21.52 -9.27 0.13
N ILE A 93 21.65 -10.34 0.91
CA ILE A 93 22.84 -10.60 1.73
C ILE A 93 23.84 -11.46 0.92
N PRO A 94 25.13 -11.08 0.86
CA PRO A 94 26.19 -11.91 0.28
C PRO A 94 26.27 -13.28 0.94
N ALA A 95 26.54 -14.33 0.16
CA ALA A 95 26.49 -15.73 0.62
C ALA A 95 27.45 -16.09 1.79
N MET A 96 28.45 -15.26 2.07
CA MET A 96 29.46 -15.49 3.12
C MET A 96 29.30 -14.54 4.33
N GLN A 97 28.31 -13.64 4.33
CA GLN A 97 28.18 -12.62 5.36
C GLN A 97 27.36 -13.16 6.54
N ARG A 98 28.03 -13.36 7.68
CA ARG A 98 27.44 -13.96 8.90
C ARG A 98 26.63 -12.98 9.76
N SER A 99 26.65 -11.70 9.43
CA SER A 99 25.91 -10.66 10.16
C SER A 99 25.42 -9.58 9.21
N ILE A 100 24.24 -9.02 9.48
CA ILE A 100 23.72 -7.89 8.69
C ILE A 100 24.46 -6.63 9.09
N THR A 101 24.98 -5.88 8.12
CA THR A 101 25.56 -4.56 8.40
C THR A 101 24.47 -3.56 8.76
N SER A 102 24.74 -2.62 9.66
CA SER A 102 23.79 -1.53 9.99
C SER A 102 23.27 -0.79 8.74
N ARG A 103 24.09 -0.63 7.71
CA ARG A 103 23.67 -0.07 6.42
C ARG A 103 22.61 -0.90 5.71
N GLN A 104 22.78 -2.23 5.68
CA GLN A 104 21.84 -3.17 5.08
C GLN A 104 20.51 -3.16 5.82
N ILE A 105 20.54 -3.09 7.15
CA ILE A 105 19.34 -2.91 8.00
C ILE A 105 18.59 -1.66 7.59
N VAL A 106 19.27 -0.51 7.51
CA VAL A 106 18.61 0.74 7.13
C VAL A 106 17.99 0.62 5.73
N THR A 107 18.72 0.14 4.73
CA THR A 107 18.17 -0.03 3.37
C THR A 107 16.98 -1.00 3.31
N ALA A 108 17.02 -2.09 4.08
CA ALA A 108 15.93 -3.07 4.19
C ALA A 108 14.64 -2.45 4.78
N LEU A 109 14.78 -1.44 5.63
CA LEU A 109 13.66 -0.75 6.26
C LEU A 109 13.20 0.51 5.52
N VAL A 110 14.00 1.02 4.58
CA VAL A 110 13.64 2.25 3.83
C VAL A 110 12.37 2.05 3.03
N GLU A 111 12.23 0.95 2.30
CA GLU A 111 11.06 0.69 1.45
C GLU A 111 9.72 0.68 2.24
N PRO A 112 9.55 -0.13 3.30
CA PRO A 112 8.29 -0.13 4.06
C PRO A 112 8.02 1.20 4.76
N VAL A 113 9.07 1.90 5.23
CA VAL A 113 8.94 3.21 5.87
C VAL A 113 8.48 4.27 4.86
N VAL A 114 9.08 4.31 3.67
CA VAL A 114 8.67 5.22 2.59
C VAL A 114 7.23 4.95 2.16
N GLY A 115 6.85 3.67 2.02
CA GLY A 115 5.47 3.28 1.74
C GLY A 115 4.48 3.82 2.78
N PHE A 116 4.78 3.64 4.06
CA PHE A 116 3.97 4.18 5.15
C PHE A 116 3.81 5.71 5.06
N PHE A 117 4.91 6.45 4.88
CA PHE A 117 4.87 7.91 4.77
C PHE A 117 4.14 8.40 3.52
N PHE A 118 4.27 7.68 2.40
CA PHE A 118 3.54 7.98 1.17
C PHE A 118 2.02 7.90 1.40
N TRP A 119 1.54 6.82 2.01
CA TRP A 119 0.12 6.67 2.32
C TRP A 119 -0.36 7.64 3.39
N ALA A 120 0.49 8.00 4.36
CA ALA A 120 0.18 9.04 5.34
C ALA A 120 0.01 10.41 4.68
N ALA A 121 0.87 10.77 3.72
CA ALA A 121 0.75 12.00 2.96
C ALA A 121 -0.52 12.02 2.10
N LEU A 122 -0.85 10.91 1.43
CA LEU A 122 -2.11 10.80 0.68
C LEU A 122 -3.34 10.88 1.58
N PHE A 123 -3.28 10.34 2.80
CA PHE A 123 -4.35 10.47 3.77
C PHE A 123 -4.55 11.94 4.18
N LEU A 124 -3.47 12.69 4.43
CA LEU A 124 -3.56 14.14 4.68
C LEU A 124 -4.16 14.88 3.47
N PHE A 125 -3.82 14.48 2.25
CA PHE A 125 -4.41 15.02 1.04
C PHE A 125 -5.91 14.69 0.91
N ALA A 126 -6.34 13.47 1.28
CA ALA A 126 -7.76 13.12 1.36
C ALA A 126 -8.50 14.02 2.36
N LEU A 127 -7.94 14.21 3.56
CA LEU A 127 -8.53 15.10 4.55
C LEU A 127 -8.63 16.54 4.01
N PHE A 128 -7.59 17.01 3.32
CA PHE A 128 -7.62 18.32 2.68
C PHE A 128 -8.79 18.44 1.69
N LEU A 129 -9.03 17.44 0.83
CA LEU A 129 -10.16 17.44 -0.11
C LEU A 129 -11.53 17.37 0.58
N ILE A 130 -11.62 16.70 1.73
CA ILE A 130 -12.88 16.57 2.49
C ILE A 130 -13.24 17.90 3.17
N PHE A 131 -12.24 18.57 3.78
CA PHE A 131 -12.47 19.76 4.58
C PHE A 131 -12.46 21.08 3.79
N ASN A 132 -11.82 21.13 2.61
CA ASN A 132 -11.81 22.34 1.78
C ASN A 132 -12.96 22.33 0.79
N GLU A 133 -14.01 23.09 1.09
CA GLU A 133 -15.22 23.19 0.26
C GLU A 133 -15.06 24.07 -0.99
N GLU A 134 -13.99 24.89 -1.05
CA GLU A 134 -13.78 25.88 -2.11
C GLU A 134 -13.17 25.29 -3.40
N VAL A 135 -12.78 24.01 -3.40
CA VAL A 135 -12.30 23.33 -4.60
C VAL A 135 -13.51 22.90 -5.43
N VAL A 136 -14.10 23.87 -6.14
CA VAL A 136 -15.15 23.64 -7.13
C VAL A 136 -14.46 23.42 -8.47
N ILE A 137 -14.55 22.21 -9.02
CA ILE A 137 -14.12 21.95 -10.40
C ILE A 137 -15.23 22.55 -11.28
N PRO A 138 -14.96 23.60 -12.09
CA PRO A 138 -15.98 24.13 -12.97
C PRO A 138 -16.27 23.07 -14.04
N ILE A 139 -17.40 22.40 -13.90
CA ILE A 139 -17.93 21.53 -14.94
C ILE A 139 -18.70 22.45 -15.88
N GLU A 140 -18.08 22.82 -17.00
CA GLU A 140 -18.81 23.47 -18.08
C GLU A 140 -19.88 22.50 -18.61
N GLU A 141 -21.13 22.68 -18.19
CA GLU A 141 -22.26 21.97 -18.75
C GLU A 141 -22.41 22.41 -20.21
N ILE A 142 -22.00 21.55 -21.14
CA ILE A 142 -22.28 21.74 -22.56
C ILE A 142 -23.80 21.61 -22.73
N GLU A 143 -24.52 22.72 -22.74
CA GLU A 143 -25.95 22.76 -23.08
C GLU A 143 -26.13 22.14 -24.47
N GLN A 144 -26.53 20.87 -24.51
CA GLN A 144 -27.04 20.27 -25.74
C GLN A 144 -28.39 20.94 -26.03
N VAL A 145 -28.36 21.97 -26.88
CA VAL A 145 -29.57 22.64 -27.40
C VAL A 145 -30.47 21.58 -28.01
N ALA A 146 -31.50 21.17 -27.27
CA ALA A 146 -32.53 20.27 -27.75
C ALA A 146 -33.28 20.97 -28.88
N ARG A 147 -32.97 20.60 -30.13
CA ARG A 147 -33.67 21.12 -31.31
C ARG A 147 -35.16 20.74 -31.20
N PRO A 148 -36.09 21.71 -31.24
CA PRO A 148 -37.50 21.38 -31.24
C PRO A 148 -37.85 20.65 -32.54
N PHE A 149 -38.38 19.44 -32.42
CA PHE A 149 -38.93 18.67 -33.53
C PHE A 149 -40.07 19.48 -34.18
N ARG A 150 -39.78 20.06 -35.34
CA ARG A 150 -40.74 20.81 -36.17
C ARG A 150 -41.76 19.81 -36.73
N LYS A 151 -42.98 19.80 -36.18
CA LYS A 151 -44.11 19.06 -36.77
C LYS A 151 -44.40 19.65 -38.17
N LYS A 152 -44.21 18.85 -39.22
CA LYS A 152 -44.75 19.16 -40.55
C LYS A 152 -46.28 19.05 -40.50
N LYS A 153 -46.96 20.09 -40.99
CA LYS A 153 -48.37 20.05 -41.34
C LYS A 153 -48.59 19.10 -42.52
#